data_AF-A0A5K1E8E8-F1
#
_entry.id   AF-A0A5K1E8E8-F1
#
_cell.length_a   1.000
_cell.length_b   1.000
_cell.length_c   1.000
_cell.angle_alpha   90.00
_cell.angle_beta   90.00
_cell.angle_gamma   90.00
#
_symmetry.space_group_name_H-M   'P 1'
#
loop_
_entity.id
_entity.type
_entity.pdbx_description
1 polymer ?
#
loop_
_entity_poly.entity_id
_entity_poly.type
_entity_poly.pdbx_seq_one_letter_code
_entity_poly.pdbx_strand_id
1 'polypeptide(L)' 'YHYNVADARLVQHIEKGNEDGLFISSVASCTNLWALIMDAGTGFSSQVYELSSSFLNK' A
#
# COMPACT_ATOMS: atom_id res chain seq x y z
N TYR A 1 9.50 6.54 -9.72
CA TYR A 1 10.36 6.19 -8.57
C TYR A 1 10.18 7.23 -7.48
N HIS A 2 9.37 6.95 -6.46
CA HIS A 2 9.24 7.80 -5.27
C HIS A 2 9.72 6.98 -4.07
N TYR A 3 10.92 7.32 -3.58
CA TYR A 3 11.45 6.81 -2.32
C TYR A 3 10.83 7.62 -1.15
N ASN A 4 10.51 6.94 -0.04
CA ASN A 4 9.83 7.43 1.16
C ASN A 4 8.33 7.76 1.02
N VAL A 5 7.49 6.72 0.92
CA VAL A 5 6.13 6.80 1.45
C VAL A 5 6.27 6.65 2.97
N ALA A 6 6.35 7.77 3.68
CA ALA A 6 6.10 7.78 5.11
C ALA A 6 4.69 7.19 5.35
N ASP A 7 4.53 6.39 6.40
CA ASP A 7 3.27 5.71 6.77
C ASP A 7 2.00 6.56 6.52
N ALA A 8 2.07 7.85 6.87
CA ALA A 8 1.01 8.84 6.68
C ALA A 8 0.50 9.03 5.22
N ARG A 9 1.31 8.69 4.21
CA ARG A 9 0.96 8.85 2.79
C ARG A 9 0.50 7.54 2.15
N LEU A 10 0.62 6.40 2.82
CA LEU A 10 0.31 5.10 2.23
C LEU A 10 -1.19 4.97 1.92
N VAL A 11 -2.05 5.36 2.85
CA VAL A 11 -3.51 5.38 2.67
C VAL A 11 -3.89 6.19 1.44
N GLN A 12 -3.33 7.40 1.31
CA GLN A 12 -3.60 8.27 0.16
C GLN A 12 -3.18 7.65 -1.18
N HIS A 13 -2.09 6.88 -1.22
CA HIS A 13 -1.67 6.18 -2.44
C HIS A 13 -2.60 5.02 -2.79
N ILE A 14 -3.08 4.29 -1.77
CA ILE A 14 -4.04 3.19 -1.98
C ILE A 14 -5.38 3.74 -2.47
N GLU A 15 -5.90 4.79 -1.83
CA GLU A 15 -7.16 5.43 -2.23
C GLU A 15 -7.10 5.94 -3.67
N LYS A 16 -6.05 6.68 -4.02
CA LYS A 16 -5.85 7.16 -5.38
C LYS A 16 -5.66 6.03 -6.39
N GLY A 17 -4.90 4.99 -6.03
CA GLY A 17 -4.73 3.82 -6.88
C GLY A 17 -6.08 3.13 -7.16
N ASN A 18 -6.91 2.96 -6.13
CA ASN A 18 -8.24 2.37 -6.27
C ASN A 18 -9.17 3.21 -7.16
N GLU A 19 -9.13 4.55 -7.03
CA GLU A 19 -9.86 5.47 -7.94
C GLU A 19 -9.40 5.32 -9.40
N ASP A 20 -8.09 5.10 -9.61
CA ASP A 20 -7.48 4.87 -10.92
C ASP A 20 -7.66 3.41 -11.43
N GLY A 21 -8.35 2.54 -10.67
CA GLY A 21 -8.58 1.13 -11.03
C GLY A 21 -7.34 0.24 -10.88
N LEU A 22 -6.35 0.68 -10.11
CA LEU A 22 -5.17 -0.09 -9.71
C LEU A 22 -5.44 -0.76 -8.37
N PHE A 23 -4.95 -1.98 -8.22
CA PHE A 23 -5.15 -2.78 -7.03
C PHE A 23 -3.82 -3.30 -6.49
N ILE A 24 -3.73 -3.54 -5.19
CA ILE A 24 -2.50 -3.98 -4.52
C ILE A 24 -2.11 -5.37 -5.06
N SER A 25 -0.88 -5.50 -5.53
CA SER A 25 -0.34 -6.77 -6.02
C SER A 25 0.89 -7.25 -5.26
N SER A 26 1.61 -6.35 -4.59
CA SER A 26 2.74 -6.71 -3.73
C SER A 26 3.00 -5.64 -2.67
N VAL A 27 3.44 -6.08 -1.48
CA VAL A 27 3.74 -5.24 -0.34
C VAL A 27 5.03 -5.69 0.34
N ALA A 28 5.84 -4.74 0.80
CA ALA A 28 6.94 -4.97 1.73
C ALA A 28 7.05 -3.79 2.70
N SER A 29 7.47 -4.05 3.93
CA SER A 29 7.67 -2.99 4.94
C SER A 29 8.89 -3.26 5.81
N CYS A 30 9.51 -2.18 6.29
CA CYS A 30 10.59 -2.20 7.26
C CYS A 30 10.47 -0.92 8.10
N THR A 31 10.37 -1.08 9.42
CA THR A 31 10.08 0.04 10.34
C THR A 31 8.87 0.84 9.89
N ASN A 32 9.01 2.13 9.63
CA ASN A 32 7.98 3.07 9.20
C ASN A 32 7.99 3.31 7.68
N LEU A 33 8.63 2.41 6.91
CA LEU A 33 8.73 2.49 5.46
C LEU A 33 7.95 1.36 4.80
N TRP A 34 7.31 1.69 3.69
CA TRP A 34 6.53 0.78 2.88
C TRP A 34 6.97 0.84 1.40
N ALA A 35 7.05 -0.34 0.79
CA ALA A 35 7.07 -0.53 -0.64
C ALA A 35 5.73 -1.16 -1.04
N LEU A 36 4.94 -0.42 -1.83
CA LEU A 36 3.62 -0.83 -2.31
C LEU A 36 3.63 -0.86 -3.84
N ILE A 37 3.23 -1.98 -4.43
CA ILE A 37 3.03 -2.14 -5.87
C ILE A 37 1.54 -2.33 -6.11
N MET A 38 1.01 -1.57 -7.08
CA MET A 38 -0.38 -1.66 -7.51
C MET A 38 -0.44 -1.79 -9.04
N ASP A 39 -1.36 -2.60 -9.54
CA ASP A 39 -1.61 -2.78 -10.96
C ASP A 39 -3.10 -3.10 -11.26
N ALA A 40 -3.54 -2.85 -12.48
CA ALA A 40 -4.91 -3.12 -12.95
C ALA A 40 -5.12 -4.54 -13.51
N GLY A 41 -4.04 -5.33 -13.63
CA GLY A 41 -4.02 -6.62 -14.31
C GLY A 41 -4.15 -7.82 -13.40
N THR A 42 -4.17 -7.62 -12.08
CA THR A 42 -4.20 -8.71 -11.09
C THR A 42 -5.44 -9.60 -11.17
N GLY A 43 -6.57 -9.07 -11.62
CA GLY A 43 -7.88 -9.72 -11.49
C GLY A 43 -8.42 -9.76 -10.05
N PHE A 44 -7.70 -9.20 -9.08
CA PHE A 44 -8.07 -9.12 -7.67
C PHE A 44 -8.59 -7.71 -7.35
N SER A 45 -9.84 -7.42 -7.70
CA SER A 45 -10.43 -6.07 -7.55
C SER A 45 -11.14 -5.82 -6.22
N SER A 46 -11.57 -6.88 -5.53
CA SER A 46 -12.21 -6.76 -4.21
C SER A 46 -11.16 -7.01 -3.13
N GLN A 47 -10.55 -5.92 -2.64
CA GLN A 47 -9.44 -5.97 -1.69
C GLN A 47 -9.81 -5.29 -0.36
N VAL A 48 -9.28 -5.82 0.74
CA VAL A 48 -9.37 -5.24 2.08
C VAL A 48 -7.95 -5.16 2.64
N TYR A 49 -7.61 -4.06 3.30
CA TYR A 49 -6.31 -3.88 3.95
C TYR A 49 -6.48 -3.18 5.31
N GLU A 50 -5.54 -3.43 6.22
CA GLU A 50 -5.48 -2.78 7.53
C GLU A 50 -4.04 -2.35 7.81
N LEU A 51 -3.86 -1.15 8.37
CA LEU A 51 -2.56 -0.59 8.72
C LEU A 51 -2.38 -0.54 10.23
N SER A 52 -1.35 -1.22 10.72
CA SER A 52 -0.94 -1.18 12.12
C SER A 52 -0.19 0.12 12.40
N SER A 53 -0.43 0.73 13.56
CA SER A 53 0.30 1.91 14.05
C SER A 53 1.76 1.61 14.43
N SER A 54 2.18 0.34 14.41
CA SER A 54 3.52 -0.08 14.81
C SER A 54 4.01 -1.27 14.00
N PHE A 55 5.28 -1.22 13.61
CA PHE A 55 5.97 -2.29 12.90
C PHE A 55 6.49 -3.33 13.89
N LEU A 56 5.86 -4.51 13.86
CA LEU A 56 5.99 -5.60 14.84
C LEU A 56 5.77 -5.15 16.29
N ASN A 57 4.79 -5.76 16.95
CA ASN A 57 4.71 -5.65 18.41
C ASN A 57 5.98 -6.24 19.03
N LYS A 58 6.57 -5.49 19.95
CA LYS A 58 7.84 -5.81 20.60
C LYS A 58 7.71 -6.96 21.60
#